data_AF-A0A2P8D985-F1
#
_entry.id   AF-A0A2P8D985-F1
#
_cell.length_a   1.000
_cell.length_b   1.000
_cell.length_c   1.000
_cell.angle_alpha   90.00
_cell.angle_beta   90.00
_cell.angle_gamma   90.00
#
_symmetry.space_group_name_H-M   'P 1'
#
loop_
_entity.id
_entity.type
_entity.pdbx_description
1 polymer ?
#
loop_
_entity_poly.entity_id
_entity_poly.type
_entity_poly.pdbx_seq_one_letter_code
_entity_poly.pdbx_strand_id
1 'polypeptide(L)'
;MDSAPSAADGLPDEDDRPKGGYPVRPSALEGAWRSALPDIEIEAFTEADHARLMLSGRSSRLAWQAIHLAQTWADRERHPAALVTDALELADVAAATVDDAVVAARCRGVSWEDIGAHAHMSRQSAHTRWGPAEARWRDHRSAHPARVHPGVRAAGLDAWLEHVSDPVTDPRVPHDRRVSAALDATVDRSGHRAQQAARVPEGRAWNLIDRYENVSSRHHRRVAGFLALVYACLLHDDPSLAPDENALPERRGVVARKPGDFGTGAVDAACSRLDLAAREFLAQEPSVWRTALERFVTGQEELRGHHSPHVAYWHDAVRETTGADGFAHRKGFPVTETRRLLGVTLELAGE
;
A
#
# COMPACT_ATOMS: atom_id res chain seq x y z
N MET A 1 -50.42 55.38 27.34
CA MET A 1 -50.78 53.99 27.00
C MET A 1 -50.11 53.72 25.67
N ASP A 2 -48.82 53.39 25.72
CA ASP A 2 -48.03 53.00 24.55
C ASP A 2 -47.65 51.54 24.74
N SER A 3 -48.13 50.70 23.84
CA SER A 3 -47.87 49.27 23.82
C SER A 3 -46.44 49.02 23.33
N ALA A 4 -45.64 48.37 24.17
CA ALA A 4 -44.31 47.90 23.79
C ALA A 4 -44.41 46.76 22.76
N PRO A 5 -43.55 46.72 21.73
CA PRO A 5 -43.51 45.62 20.77
C PRO A 5 -42.91 44.36 21.42
N SER A 6 -43.59 43.24 21.17
CA SER A 6 -43.26 41.90 21.63
C SER A 6 -41.97 41.39 20.98
N ALA A 7 -40.92 41.21 21.79
CA ALA A 7 -39.68 40.55 21.41
C ALA A 7 -39.84 39.02 21.42
N ALA A 8 -40.59 38.51 20.45
CA ALA A 8 -40.68 37.08 20.14
C ALA A 8 -40.19 36.87 18.71
N ASP A 9 -38.88 37.07 18.51
CA ASP A 9 -38.19 36.73 17.27
C ASP A 9 -37.46 35.40 17.45
N GLY A 10 -37.63 34.53 16.46
CA GLY A 10 -37.43 33.08 16.50
C GLY A 10 -36.12 32.60 17.09
N LEU A 11 -36.24 31.76 18.13
CA LEU A 11 -35.26 30.70 18.34
C LEU A 11 -35.31 29.78 17.12
N PRO A 12 -34.17 29.42 16.51
CA PRO A 12 -34.14 28.45 15.41
C PRO A 12 -34.78 27.15 15.88
N ASP A 13 -35.58 26.56 14.99
CA ASP A 13 -36.27 25.30 15.21
C ASP A 13 -35.26 24.24 15.68
N GLU A 14 -35.58 23.53 16.78
CA GLU A 14 -34.65 22.60 17.43
C GLU A 14 -34.27 21.42 16.52
N ASP A 15 -34.99 21.27 15.40
CA ASP A 15 -34.83 20.24 14.37
C ASP A 15 -33.79 20.60 13.27
N ASP A 16 -33.27 21.83 13.26
CA ASP A 16 -32.21 22.27 12.31
C ASP A 16 -30.80 22.02 12.83
N ARG A 17 -30.63 21.30 13.96
CA ARG A 17 -29.30 20.82 14.35
C ARG A 17 -28.83 19.86 13.26
N PRO A 18 -27.65 20.09 12.63
CA PRO A 18 -27.08 19.08 11.77
C PRO A 18 -27.04 17.79 12.60
N LYS A 19 -27.63 16.72 12.06
CA LYS A 19 -27.50 15.35 12.60
C LYS A 19 -26.03 14.97 12.47
N GLY A 20 -25.20 15.57 13.31
CA GLY A 20 -23.78 15.35 13.40
C GLY A 20 -23.61 13.92 13.86
N GLY A 21 -23.48 13.01 12.89
CA GLY A 21 -23.16 11.62 13.16
C GLY A 21 -21.90 11.62 14.01
N TYR A 22 -22.01 11.08 15.23
CA TYR A 22 -20.85 10.87 16.07
C TYR A 22 -19.78 10.12 15.28
N PRO A 23 -18.50 10.49 15.38
CA PRO A 23 -17.45 9.66 14.82
C PRO A 23 -17.55 8.28 15.47
N VAL A 24 -17.90 7.28 14.66
CA VAL A 24 -18.11 5.90 15.13
C VAL A 24 -16.84 5.46 15.83
N ARG A 25 -16.95 4.97 17.07
CA ARG A 25 -15.79 4.46 17.81
C ARG A 25 -15.08 3.41 16.95
N PRO A 26 -13.74 3.46 16.79
CA PRO A 26 -13.01 2.46 16.01
C PRO A 26 -13.33 1.01 16.41
N SER A 27 -13.54 0.76 17.70
CA SER A 27 -13.91 -0.57 18.21
C SER A 27 -15.32 -1.04 17.80
N ALA A 28 -16.25 -0.12 17.57
CA ALA A 28 -17.60 -0.45 17.08
C ALA A 28 -17.57 -0.86 15.59
N LEU A 29 -16.63 -0.29 14.82
CA LEU A 29 -16.35 -0.74 13.46
C LEU A 29 -15.66 -2.11 13.51
N GLU A 30 -14.69 -2.36 14.37
CA GLU A 30 -14.00 -3.68 14.42
C GLU A 30 -14.96 -4.89 14.56
N GLY A 31 -16.14 -4.74 15.18
CA GLY A 31 -17.15 -5.81 15.25
C GLY A 31 -17.89 -6.09 13.94
N ALA A 32 -18.30 -5.05 13.20
CA ALA A 32 -19.05 -5.18 11.95
C ALA A 32 -18.19 -5.71 10.78
N TRP A 33 -16.87 -5.47 10.84
CA TRP A 33 -15.95 -5.82 9.75
C TRP A 33 -15.39 -7.25 9.87
N ARG A 34 -15.42 -7.84 11.07
CA ARG A 34 -15.02 -9.26 11.29
C ARG A 34 -15.82 -10.26 10.45
N SER A 35 -17.05 -9.92 10.06
CA SER A 35 -17.89 -10.79 9.24
C SER A 35 -17.78 -10.53 7.73
N ALA A 36 -17.11 -9.46 7.31
CA ALA A 36 -17.19 -8.96 5.93
C ALA A 36 -15.89 -9.08 5.12
N LEU A 37 -14.75 -9.39 5.76
CA LEU A 37 -13.46 -9.45 5.06
C LEU A 37 -13.03 -10.90 4.84
N PRO A 38 -12.48 -11.24 3.66
CA PRO A 38 -11.86 -12.54 3.43
C PRO A 38 -10.71 -12.73 4.41
N ASP A 39 -10.47 -13.98 4.81
CA ASP A 39 -9.34 -14.38 5.66
C ASP A 39 -8.03 -14.07 4.94
N ILE A 40 -7.51 -12.85 5.13
CA ILE A 40 -6.14 -12.52 4.75
C ILE A 40 -5.24 -13.33 5.68
N GLU A 41 -4.46 -14.25 5.12
CA GLU A 41 -3.61 -15.16 5.88
C GLU A 41 -2.69 -14.38 6.83
N ILE A 42 -2.81 -14.69 8.13
CA ILE A 42 -2.05 -14.06 9.22
C ILE A 42 -0.53 -14.18 8.99
N GLU A 43 -0.10 -15.23 8.31
CA GLU A 43 1.31 -15.56 8.07
C GLU A 43 2.03 -14.57 7.14
N ALA A 44 1.28 -13.71 6.43
CA ALA A 44 1.85 -12.79 5.46
C ALA A 44 2.49 -11.54 6.09
N PHE A 45 2.14 -11.20 7.34
CA PHE A 45 2.56 -9.98 8.02
C PHE A 45 3.87 -10.12 8.79
N THR A 46 4.82 -9.22 8.56
CA THR A 46 6.10 -9.20 9.30
C THR A 46 5.92 -8.70 10.74
N GLU A 47 6.94 -8.83 11.58
CA GLU A 47 6.91 -8.21 12.93
C GLU A 47 6.77 -6.69 12.87
N ALA A 48 7.40 -6.06 11.88
CA ALA A 48 7.33 -4.62 11.68
C ALA A 48 5.93 -4.16 11.26
N ASP A 49 5.22 -4.96 10.47
CA ASP A 49 3.85 -4.68 10.04
C ASP A 49 2.87 -4.72 11.21
N HIS A 50 2.99 -5.76 12.05
CA HIS A 50 2.18 -5.87 13.27
C HIS A 50 2.42 -4.72 14.25
N ALA A 51 3.69 -4.33 14.46
CA ALA A 51 4.02 -3.19 15.31
C ALA A 51 3.50 -1.87 14.70
N ARG A 52 3.54 -1.71 13.37
CA ARG A 52 2.98 -0.53 12.69
C ARG A 52 1.46 -0.47 12.83
N LEU A 53 0.75 -1.59 12.69
CA LEU A 53 -0.70 -1.68 12.91
C LEU A 53 -1.09 -1.32 14.35
N MET A 54 -0.30 -1.77 15.33
CA MET A 54 -0.46 -1.37 16.72
C MET A 54 -0.36 0.14 16.90
N LEU A 55 0.74 0.73 16.39
CA LEU A 55 0.95 2.17 16.43
C LEU A 55 -0.23 2.91 15.78
N SER A 56 -0.66 2.51 14.59
CA SER A 56 -1.80 3.14 13.91
C SER A 56 -3.09 3.06 14.72
N GLY A 57 -3.39 1.91 15.33
CA GLY A 57 -4.53 1.75 16.23
C GLY A 57 -4.46 2.65 17.46
N ARG A 58 -3.28 2.80 18.07
CA ARG A 58 -3.06 3.69 19.20
C ARG A 58 -3.20 5.16 18.81
N SER A 59 -2.64 5.56 17.67
CA SER A 59 -2.75 6.92 17.13
C SER A 59 -4.20 7.29 16.80
N SER A 60 -5.00 6.37 16.26
CA SER A 60 -6.43 6.60 16.02
C SER A 60 -7.18 6.84 17.33
N ARG A 61 -6.90 6.05 18.39
CA ARG A 61 -7.48 6.26 19.71
C ARG A 61 -7.06 7.60 20.33
N LEU A 62 -5.78 7.97 20.20
CA LEU A 62 -5.26 9.27 20.66
C LEU A 62 -5.99 10.43 19.99
N ALA A 63 -6.11 10.40 18.67
CA ALA A 63 -6.82 11.41 17.90
C ALA A 63 -8.30 11.50 18.29
N TRP A 64 -8.98 10.35 18.45
CA TRP A 64 -10.36 10.31 18.90
C TRP A 64 -10.51 10.96 20.29
N GLN A 65 -9.67 10.62 21.27
CA GLN A 65 -9.73 11.23 22.60
C GLN A 65 -9.46 12.74 22.55
N ALA A 66 -8.51 13.19 21.72
CA ALA A 66 -8.23 14.62 21.57
C ALA A 66 -9.44 15.38 20.99
N ILE A 67 -10.13 14.78 20.01
CA ILE A 67 -11.38 15.35 19.46
C ILE A 67 -12.44 15.45 20.55
N HIS A 68 -12.63 14.42 21.37
CA HIS A 68 -13.61 14.43 22.47
C HIS A 68 -13.28 15.48 23.52
N LEU A 69 -12.01 15.65 23.89
CA LEU A 69 -11.59 16.67 24.84
C LEU A 69 -11.79 18.10 24.31
N ALA A 70 -11.67 18.30 23.00
CA ALA A 70 -11.85 19.61 22.37
C ALA A 70 -13.34 20.00 22.18
N GLN A 71 -14.25 19.04 22.28
CA GLN A 71 -15.68 19.27 22.07
C GLN A 71 -16.34 19.84 23.33
N THR A 72 -16.91 21.03 23.22
CA THR A 72 -17.53 21.75 24.36
C THR A 72 -19.02 21.49 24.53
N TRP A 73 -19.68 20.84 23.57
CA TRP A 73 -21.13 20.64 23.60
C TRP A 73 -21.58 19.77 24.78
N ALA A 74 -20.72 18.88 25.28
CA ALA A 74 -21.00 18.02 26.42
C ALA A 74 -20.67 18.67 27.78
N ASP A 75 -20.04 19.86 27.81
CA ASP A 75 -19.58 20.49 29.05
C ASP A 75 -20.73 20.84 30.00
N ARG A 76 -21.93 21.10 29.45
CA ARG A 76 -23.13 21.43 30.23
C ARG A 76 -23.71 20.23 30.98
N GLU A 77 -23.46 19.02 30.49
CA GLU A 77 -24.02 17.78 31.02
C GLU A 77 -23.00 17.00 31.85
N ARG A 78 -21.71 17.31 31.69
CA ARG A 78 -20.61 16.66 32.42
C ARG A 78 -20.26 17.41 33.70
N HIS A 79 -19.76 16.64 34.66
CA HIS A 79 -19.13 17.22 35.85
C HIS A 79 -17.85 17.98 35.45
N PRO A 80 -17.57 19.20 35.93
CA PRO A 80 -16.38 19.98 35.52
C PRO A 80 -15.05 19.25 35.71
N ALA A 81 -14.93 18.44 36.78
CA ALA A 81 -13.73 17.62 37.01
C ALA A 81 -13.53 16.49 35.97
N ALA A 82 -14.54 16.14 35.18
CA ALA A 82 -14.41 15.14 34.12
C ALA A 82 -13.41 15.57 33.05
N LEU A 83 -13.25 16.88 32.79
CA LEU A 83 -12.25 17.41 31.86
C LEU A 83 -10.82 17.08 32.30
N VAL A 84 -10.57 17.08 33.62
CA VAL A 84 -9.25 16.71 34.17
C VAL A 84 -9.01 15.21 33.96
N THR A 85 -10.02 14.37 34.22
CA THR A 85 -9.94 12.92 33.95
C THR A 85 -9.67 12.64 32.47
N ASP A 86 -10.42 13.27 31.56
CA ASP A 86 -10.27 13.11 30.12
C ASP A 86 -8.86 13.56 29.65
N ALA A 87 -8.33 14.65 30.21
CA ALA A 87 -6.98 15.13 29.90
C ALA A 87 -5.88 14.19 30.39
N LEU A 88 -6.04 13.58 31.57
CA LEU A 88 -5.12 12.58 32.09
C LEU A 88 -5.16 11.30 31.23
N GLU A 89 -6.34 10.83 30.86
CA GLU A 89 -6.49 9.69 29.95
C GLU A 89 -5.83 9.94 28.59
N LEU A 90 -5.96 11.15 28.04
CA LEU A 90 -5.30 11.56 26.81
C LEU A 90 -3.76 11.51 26.95
N ALA A 91 -3.23 12.00 28.08
CA ALA A 91 -1.80 11.98 28.36
C ALA A 91 -1.25 10.54 28.45
N ASP A 92 -1.99 9.63 29.10
CA ASP A 92 -1.64 8.22 29.19
C ASP A 92 -1.62 7.54 27.81
N VAL A 93 -2.64 7.81 26.97
CA VAL A 93 -2.69 7.26 25.61
C VAL A 93 -1.60 7.87 24.71
N ALA A 94 -1.25 9.14 24.92
CA ALA A 94 -0.13 9.78 24.21
C ALA A 94 1.19 9.11 24.57
N ALA A 95 1.44 8.86 25.86
CA ALA A 95 2.64 8.16 26.32
C ALA A 95 2.71 6.74 25.73
N ALA A 96 1.61 5.98 25.75
CA ALA A 96 1.53 4.66 25.15
C ALA A 96 1.75 4.68 23.62
N THR A 97 1.31 5.75 22.93
CA THR A 97 1.55 5.92 21.48
C THR A 97 3.04 6.08 21.19
N VAL A 98 3.78 6.80 22.04
CA VAL A 98 5.24 6.94 21.90
C VAL A 98 5.93 5.59 22.12
N ASP A 99 5.50 4.80 23.11
CA ASP A 99 6.01 3.46 23.33
C ASP A 99 5.81 2.58 22.08
N ASP A 100 4.59 2.56 21.52
CA ASP A 100 4.28 1.79 20.29
C ASP A 100 5.08 2.29 19.08
N ALA A 101 5.36 3.59 18.99
CA ALA A 101 6.18 4.17 17.92
C ALA A 101 7.63 3.70 17.99
N VAL A 102 8.19 3.66 19.20
CA VAL A 102 9.53 3.13 19.45
C VAL A 102 9.58 1.64 19.11
N VAL A 103 8.59 0.86 19.53
CA VAL A 103 8.49 -0.57 19.18
C VAL A 103 8.46 -0.78 17.65
N ALA A 104 7.65 0.00 16.93
CA ALA A 104 7.58 -0.07 15.48
C ALA A 104 8.91 0.29 14.80
N ALA A 105 9.62 1.31 15.29
CA ALA A 105 10.95 1.67 14.79
C ALA A 105 11.97 0.55 15.06
N ARG A 106 11.96 -0.03 16.26
CA ARG A 106 12.83 -1.16 16.65
C ARG A 106 12.59 -2.40 15.79
N CYS A 107 11.34 -2.74 15.48
CA CYS A 107 11.01 -3.85 14.58
C CYS A 107 11.50 -3.61 13.15
N ARG A 108 11.73 -2.36 12.75
CA ARG A 108 12.35 -1.99 11.46
C ARG A 108 13.88 -1.92 11.53
N GLY A 109 14.49 -2.32 12.65
CA GLY A 109 15.94 -2.36 12.82
C GLY A 109 16.57 -1.03 13.25
N VAL A 110 15.78 0.02 13.54
CA VAL A 110 16.32 1.31 13.98
C VAL A 110 17.03 1.15 15.31
N SER A 111 18.24 1.72 15.44
CA SER A 111 19.05 1.55 16.65
C SER A 111 18.55 2.42 17.82
N TRP A 112 18.91 2.06 19.06
CA TRP A 112 18.66 2.90 20.24
C TRP A 112 19.36 4.26 20.16
N GLU A 113 20.47 4.33 19.43
CA GLU A 113 21.21 5.56 19.21
C GLU A 113 20.42 6.52 18.32
N ASP A 114 19.88 6.04 17.20
CA ASP A 114 19.03 6.84 16.31
C ASP A 114 17.75 7.29 17.02
N ILE A 115 17.10 6.39 17.77
CA ILE A 115 15.92 6.72 18.57
C ILE A 115 16.25 7.80 19.61
N GLY A 116 17.38 7.66 20.31
CA GLY A 116 17.85 8.67 21.26
C GLY A 116 18.10 10.02 20.58
N ALA A 117 18.78 10.02 19.43
CA ALA A 117 19.05 11.24 18.66
C ALA A 117 17.76 11.95 18.25
N HIS A 118 16.77 11.22 17.72
CA HIS A 118 15.46 11.77 17.35
C HIS A 118 14.65 12.26 18.56
N ALA A 119 14.86 11.69 19.74
CA ALA A 119 14.20 12.10 20.97
C ALA A 119 15.04 13.06 21.83
N HIS A 120 16.14 13.59 21.29
CA HIS A 120 17.06 14.50 21.98
C HIS A 120 17.57 13.96 23.33
N MET A 121 17.89 12.67 23.40
CA MET A 121 18.46 12.03 24.58
C MET A 121 19.57 11.04 24.22
N SER A 122 20.36 10.63 25.22
CA SER A 122 21.40 9.64 25.00
C SER A 122 20.81 8.28 24.61
N ARG A 123 21.57 7.46 23.89
CA ARG A 123 21.26 6.03 23.61
C ARG A 123 20.84 5.29 24.89
N GLN A 124 21.59 5.49 25.98
CA GLN A 124 21.32 4.81 27.25
C GLN A 124 19.99 5.27 27.85
N SER A 125 19.71 6.57 27.82
CA SER A 125 18.43 7.13 28.27
C SER A 125 17.25 6.58 27.48
N ALA A 126 17.38 6.48 26.15
CA ALA A 126 16.36 5.91 25.27
C ALA A 126 16.09 4.43 25.61
N HIS A 127 17.16 3.62 25.73
CA HIS A 127 17.02 2.22 26.09
C HIS A 127 16.43 2.03 27.49
N THR A 128 16.86 2.79 28.49
CA THR A 128 16.28 2.72 29.85
C THR A 128 14.80 3.08 29.84
N ARG A 129 14.40 4.10 29.06
CA ARG A 129 13.01 4.56 28.99
C ARG A 129 12.09 3.57 28.27
N TRP A 130 12.51 3.08 27.10
CA TRP A 130 11.62 2.32 26.21
C TRP A 130 11.97 0.84 26.05
N GLY A 131 13.13 0.40 26.54
CA GLY A 131 13.52 -1.01 26.57
C GLY A 131 12.46 -1.92 27.21
N PRO A 132 11.82 -1.52 28.33
CA PRO A 132 10.71 -2.30 28.90
C PRO A 132 9.51 -2.45 27.96
N ALA A 133 9.17 -1.44 27.17
CA ALA A 133 8.07 -1.53 26.20
C ALA A 133 8.43 -2.48 25.04
N GLU A 134 9.66 -2.39 24.52
CA GLU A 134 10.16 -3.32 23.51
C GLU A 134 10.19 -4.77 24.02
N ALA A 135 10.62 -4.99 25.27
CA ALA A 135 10.62 -6.30 25.90
C ALA A 135 9.20 -6.87 26.04
N ARG A 136 8.27 -6.09 26.61
CA ARG A 136 6.85 -6.49 26.74
C ARG A 136 6.24 -6.86 25.40
N TRP A 137 6.54 -6.10 24.34
CA TRP A 137 6.12 -6.43 22.98
C TRP A 137 6.65 -7.80 22.54
N ARG A 138 7.95 -8.06 22.67
CA ARG A 138 8.54 -9.35 22.28
C ARG A 138 7.92 -10.52 23.04
N ASP A 139 7.60 -10.34 24.32
CA ASP A 139 7.03 -11.38 25.16
C ASP A 139 5.56 -11.68 24.82
N HIS A 140 4.77 -10.66 24.47
CA HIS A 140 3.32 -10.78 24.29
C HIS A 140 2.86 -10.72 22.83
N ARG A 141 3.77 -10.55 21.88
CA ARG A 141 3.44 -10.37 20.45
C ARG A 141 2.54 -11.46 19.89
N SER A 142 2.66 -12.71 20.32
CA SER A 142 1.85 -13.84 19.83
C SER A 142 0.37 -13.73 20.23
N ALA A 143 0.08 -13.08 21.36
CA ALA A 143 -1.29 -12.91 21.86
C ALA A 143 -1.92 -11.55 21.45
N HIS A 144 -1.16 -10.67 20.79
CA HIS A 144 -1.64 -9.32 20.52
C HIS A 144 -2.74 -9.33 19.45
N PRO A 145 -3.88 -8.62 19.64
CA PRO A 145 -4.98 -8.58 18.67
C PRO A 145 -4.58 -8.18 17.24
N ALA A 146 -3.53 -7.35 17.11
CA ALA A 146 -2.97 -6.97 15.81
C ALA A 146 -2.41 -8.17 15.02
N ARG A 147 -2.01 -9.26 15.68
CA ARG A 147 -1.60 -10.53 15.04
C ARG A 147 -2.76 -11.47 14.77
N VAL A 148 -3.79 -11.44 15.60
CA VAL A 148 -4.93 -12.35 15.45
C VAL A 148 -5.75 -12.00 14.20
N HIS A 149 -5.94 -10.71 13.92
CA HIS A 149 -6.70 -10.25 12.75
C HIS A 149 -6.08 -8.98 12.12
N PRO A 150 -4.87 -9.06 11.52
CA PRO A 150 -4.18 -7.89 10.98
C PRO A 150 -4.95 -7.21 9.83
N GLY A 151 -5.58 -7.99 8.94
CA GLY A 151 -6.39 -7.46 7.83
C GLY A 151 -7.60 -6.65 8.30
N VAL A 152 -8.36 -7.18 9.27
CA VAL A 152 -9.52 -6.48 9.87
C VAL A 152 -9.09 -5.17 10.53
N ARG A 153 -7.96 -5.19 11.25
CA ARG A 153 -7.35 -4.00 11.85
C ARG A 153 -6.98 -2.96 10.79
N ALA A 154 -6.33 -3.38 9.71
CA ALA A 154 -5.94 -2.50 8.61
C ALA A 154 -7.16 -1.83 7.96
N ALA A 155 -8.18 -2.62 7.63
CA ALA A 155 -9.43 -2.12 7.04
C ALA A 155 -10.18 -1.15 7.97
N GLY A 156 -10.24 -1.45 9.27
CA GLY A 156 -10.84 -0.54 10.26
C GLY A 156 -10.10 0.79 10.37
N LEU A 157 -8.77 0.77 10.23
CA LEU A 157 -7.96 1.99 10.19
C LEU A 157 -8.19 2.79 8.91
N ASP A 158 -8.36 2.13 7.77
CA ASP A 158 -8.68 2.81 6.51
C ASP A 158 -10.04 3.48 6.56
N ALA A 159 -11.06 2.79 7.08
CA ALA A 159 -12.39 3.37 7.27
C ALA A 159 -12.35 4.58 8.22
N TRP A 160 -11.57 4.50 9.31
CA TRP A 160 -11.39 5.63 10.21
C TRP A 160 -10.67 6.79 9.53
N LEU A 161 -9.58 6.53 8.80
CA LEU A 161 -8.83 7.55 8.06
C LEU A 161 -9.68 8.24 7.00
N GLU A 162 -10.51 7.49 6.29
CA GLU A 162 -11.46 8.02 5.31
C GLU A 162 -12.53 8.90 5.97
N HIS A 163 -12.95 8.57 7.20
CA HIS A 163 -13.89 9.39 7.95
C HIS A 163 -13.28 10.69 8.48
N VAL A 164 -12.03 10.68 8.95
CA VAL A 164 -11.39 11.87 9.53
C VAL A 164 -10.65 12.74 8.50
N SER A 165 -10.31 12.18 7.33
CA SER A 165 -9.69 12.91 6.23
C SER A 165 -10.78 13.31 5.27
N ASP A 166 -11.30 14.53 5.40
CA ASP A 166 -12.21 15.06 4.39
C ASP A 166 -11.39 15.35 3.10
N PRO A 167 -11.70 14.66 1.99
CA PRO A 167 -10.95 14.79 0.74
C PRO A 167 -11.04 16.20 0.14
N VAL A 168 -12.02 17.01 0.56
CA VAL A 168 -12.17 18.40 0.14
C VAL A 168 -11.19 19.32 0.87
N THR A 169 -10.85 19.01 2.12
CA THR A 169 -10.02 19.87 2.98
C THR A 169 -8.55 19.44 3.09
N ASP A 170 -8.20 18.17 2.82
CA ASP A 170 -6.79 17.74 2.77
C ASP A 170 -6.43 16.98 1.47
N PRO A 171 -6.08 17.69 0.38
CA PRO A 171 -5.64 17.08 -0.88
C PRO A 171 -4.28 16.37 -0.78
N ARG A 172 -3.62 16.38 0.39
CA ARG A 172 -2.29 15.77 0.61
C ARG A 172 -2.36 14.32 1.08
N VAL A 173 -3.55 13.77 1.32
CA VAL A 173 -3.74 12.35 1.62
C VAL A 173 -4.16 11.64 0.32
N PRO A 174 -3.22 11.24 -0.54
CA PRO A 174 -3.58 10.49 -1.72
C PRO A 174 -4.19 9.14 -1.31
N HIS A 175 -5.30 8.77 -1.96
CA HIS A 175 -6.04 7.52 -1.72
C HIS A 175 -5.18 6.25 -1.90
N ASP A 176 -3.98 6.38 -2.48
CA ASP A 176 -3.00 5.31 -2.68
C ASP A 176 -2.19 4.94 -1.41
N ARG A 177 -2.44 5.61 -0.27
CA ARG A 177 -1.77 5.36 1.02
C ARG A 177 -2.64 4.72 2.10
N ARG A 178 -3.68 3.97 1.72
CA ARG A 178 -4.43 3.14 2.67
C ARG A 178 -3.48 2.21 3.43
N VAL A 179 -3.70 2.06 4.73
CA VAL A 179 -2.96 1.17 5.62
C VAL A 179 -3.03 -0.26 5.12
N SER A 180 -4.19 -0.74 4.65
CA SER A 180 -4.30 -2.03 3.96
C SER A 180 -3.40 -2.11 2.74
N ALA A 181 -3.51 -1.16 1.80
CA ALA A 181 -2.71 -1.15 0.57
C ALA A 181 -1.19 -1.08 0.83
N ALA A 182 -0.76 -0.33 1.85
CA ALA A 182 0.64 -0.26 2.26
C ALA A 182 1.15 -1.58 2.87
N LEU A 183 0.29 -2.28 3.61
CA LEU A 183 0.60 -3.59 4.18
C LEU A 183 0.58 -4.68 3.11
N ASP A 184 -0.40 -4.66 2.21
CA ASP A 184 -0.48 -5.53 1.04
C ASP A 184 0.78 -5.36 0.19
N ALA A 185 1.21 -4.13 -0.12
CA ALA A 185 2.47 -3.88 -0.83
C ALA A 185 3.72 -4.43 -0.10
N THR A 186 3.65 -4.67 1.21
CA THR A 186 4.78 -5.19 2.02
C THR A 186 4.74 -6.72 2.11
N VAL A 187 3.55 -7.29 2.26
CA VAL A 187 3.24 -8.73 2.13
C VAL A 187 3.62 -9.25 0.74
N ASP A 188 3.23 -8.49 -0.28
CA ASP A 188 3.43 -8.75 -1.70
C ASP A 188 4.92 -8.70 -2.10
N ARG A 189 5.73 -7.93 -1.36
CA ARG A 189 7.20 -7.90 -1.50
C ARG A 189 7.92 -9.08 -0.84
N SER A 190 7.31 -9.77 0.13
CA SER A 190 8.06 -10.60 1.09
C SER A 190 8.01 -12.12 0.86
N GLY A 191 7.04 -12.66 0.11
CA GLY A 191 7.07 -14.12 -0.14
C GLY A 191 5.94 -14.70 -0.99
N HIS A 192 4.74 -14.13 -0.93
CA HIS A 192 3.57 -14.76 -1.55
C HIS A 192 3.49 -14.53 -3.07
N ARG A 193 3.88 -13.34 -3.55
CA ARG A 193 3.95 -13.06 -4.99
C ARG A 193 4.99 -13.95 -5.66
N ALA A 194 6.22 -14.07 -5.15
CA ALA A 194 7.25 -14.89 -5.81
C ALA A 194 6.87 -16.39 -5.96
N GLN A 195 6.12 -16.96 -5.01
CA GLN A 195 5.70 -18.37 -5.00
C GLN A 195 4.42 -18.64 -5.81
N GLN A 196 3.41 -17.76 -5.74
CA GLN A 196 2.24 -17.84 -6.64
C GLN A 196 2.61 -17.43 -8.07
N ALA A 197 3.54 -16.49 -8.21
CA ALA A 197 3.95 -15.95 -9.50
C ALA A 197 4.75 -16.94 -10.34
N ALA A 198 5.51 -17.83 -9.72
CA ALA A 198 6.20 -18.90 -10.43
C ALA A 198 5.23 -19.89 -11.10
N ARG A 199 4.00 -20.02 -10.59
CA ARG A 199 3.04 -21.06 -11.01
C ARG A 199 2.08 -20.66 -12.12
N VAL A 200 1.96 -19.37 -12.44
CA VAL A 200 1.10 -18.85 -13.52
C VAL A 200 1.89 -17.93 -14.45
N PRO A 201 1.64 -17.97 -15.78
CA PRO A 201 2.32 -17.11 -16.76
C PRO A 201 2.41 -15.63 -16.36
N GLU A 202 1.34 -15.09 -15.75
CA GLU A 202 1.24 -13.69 -15.33
C GLU A 202 2.25 -13.33 -14.23
N GLY A 203 2.48 -14.21 -13.28
CA GLY A 203 3.43 -13.93 -12.22
C GLY A 203 4.89 -14.00 -12.66
N ARG A 204 5.19 -14.87 -13.62
CA ARG A 204 6.50 -14.92 -14.25
C ARG A 204 6.82 -13.58 -14.92
N ALA A 205 5.83 -12.90 -15.49
CA ALA A 205 5.97 -11.53 -16.01
C ALA A 205 6.18 -10.47 -14.91
N TRP A 206 5.55 -10.61 -13.73
CA TRP A 206 5.77 -9.70 -12.59
C TRP A 206 7.14 -9.88 -11.92
N ASN A 207 7.68 -11.09 -11.85
CA ASN A 207 9.07 -11.31 -11.41
C ASN A 207 10.10 -10.67 -12.37
N LEU A 208 9.73 -10.50 -13.64
CA LEU A 208 10.52 -9.77 -14.63
C LEU A 208 10.39 -8.26 -14.52
N ILE A 209 9.29 -7.75 -13.94
CA ILE A 209 9.12 -6.32 -13.64
C ILE A 209 10.07 -5.85 -12.54
N ASP A 210 10.32 -6.68 -11.53
CA ASP A 210 11.24 -6.37 -10.40
C ASP A 210 12.67 -6.06 -10.90
N ARG A 211 13.05 -6.62 -12.07
CA ARG A 211 14.28 -6.31 -12.82
C ARG A 211 14.36 -4.83 -13.26
N TYR A 212 13.21 -4.21 -13.53
CA TYR A 212 13.09 -2.86 -14.08
C TYR A 212 12.51 -1.83 -13.09
N GLU A 213 11.91 -2.27 -11.98
CA GLU A 213 11.34 -1.39 -10.93
C GLU A 213 12.37 -0.64 -10.09
N ASN A 214 13.62 -1.08 -10.07
CA ASN A 214 14.71 -0.35 -9.40
C ASN A 214 15.08 0.98 -10.08
N VAL A 215 14.40 1.37 -11.16
CA VAL A 215 14.59 2.65 -11.84
C VAL A 215 13.47 3.62 -11.46
N SER A 216 13.81 4.61 -10.62
CA SER A 216 12.93 5.43 -9.78
C SER A 216 11.98 6.41 -10.49
N SER A 217 11.78 6.33 -11.81
CA SER A 217 10.92 7.27 -12.53
C SER A 217 9.55 6.68 -12.88
N ARG A 218 8.49 7.51 -12.84
CA ARG A 218 7.11 7.15 -13.26
C ARG A 218 7.08 6.57 -14.69
N HIS A 219 8.02 6.96 -15.54
CA HIS A 219 8.14 6.48 -16.90
C HIS A 219 8.62 5.02 -16.96
N HIS A 220 9.61 4.63 -16.14
CA HIS A 220 10.11 3.26 -16.09
C HIS A 220 9.07 2.27 -15.58
N ARG A 221 8.27 2.65 -14.58
CA ARG A 221 7.14 1.83 -14.11
C ARG A 221 6.12 1.53 -15.22
N ARG A 222 5.89 2.48 -16.13
CA ARG A 222 4.98 2.30 -17.27
C ARG A 222 5.57 1.35 -18.32
N VAL A 223 6.86 1.51 -18.63
CA VAL A 223 7.59 0.62 -19.54
C VAL A 223 7.59 -0.81 -18.98
N ALA A 224 7.85 -0.98 -17.68
CA ALA A 224 7.82 -2.28 -17.02
C ALA A 224 6.42 -2.92 -17.05
N GLY A 225 5.37 -2.14 -16.74
CA GLY A 225 3.99 -2.61 -16.81
C GLY A 225 3.57 -3.04 -18.22
N PHE A 226 3.95 -2.27 -19.25
CA PHE A 226 3.68 -2.63 -20.64
C PHE A 226 4.46 -3.89 -21.08
N LEU A 227 5.73 -3.99 -20.70
CA LEU A 227 6.54 -5.17 -21.01
C LEU A 227 5.99 -6.44 -20.37
N ALA A 228 5.46 -6.37 -19.15
CA ALA A 228 4.82 -7.53 -18.54
C ALA A 228 3.52 -7.94 -19.21
N LEU A 229 2.74 -6.97 -19.72
CA LEU A 229 1.58 -7.29 -20.53
C LEU A 229 1.99 -8.05 -21.81
N VAL A 230 3.08 -7.60 -22.47
CA VAL A 230 3.65 -8.29 -23.63
C VAL A 230 4.12 -9.70 -23.28
N TYR A 231 4.86 -9.87 -22.17
CA TYR A 231 5.29 -11.20 -21.72
C TYR A 231 4.11 -12.11 -21.36
N ALA A 232 3.09 -11.60 -20.67
CA ALA A 232 1.92 -12.38 -20.33
C ALA A 232 1.19 -12.86 -21.59
N CYS A 233 1.04 -11.99 -22.60
CA CYS A 233 0.48 -12.36 -23.90
C CYS A 233 1.31 -13.45 -24.60
N LEU A 234 2.64 -13.27 -24.66
CA LEU A 234 3.52 -14.24 -25.31
C LEU A 234 3.57 -15.58 -24.60
N LEU A 235 3.57 -15.60 -23.27
CA LEU A 235 3.54 -16.83 -22.48
C LEU A 235 2.17 -17.53 -22.53
N HIS A 236 1.10 -16.78 -22.79
CA HIS A 236 -0.22 -17.34 -23.04
C HIS A 236 -0.26 -18.07 -24.38
N ASP A 237 0.29 -17.46 -25.43
CA ASP A 237 0.32 -18.04 -26.78
C ASP A 237 1.36 -19.16 -26.91
N ASP A 238 2.55 -19.01 -26.30
CA ASP A 238 3.62 -20.00 -26.28
C ASP A 238 4.23 -20.15 -24.87
N PRO A 239 3.70 -21.09 -24.06
CA PRO A 239 4.23 -21.39 -22.74
C PRO A 239 5.70 -21.88 -22.74
N SER A 240 6.24 -22.32 -23.89
CA SER A 240 7.63 -22.79 -24.01
C SER A 240 8.66 -21.66 -23.98
N LEU A 241 8.20 -20.39 -24.09
CA LEU A 241 9.01 -19.19 -23.88
C LEU A 241 9.31 -18.93 -22.40
N ALA A 242 8.68 -19.68 -21.47
CA ALA A 242 8.97 -19.55 -20.06
C ALA A 242 10.45 -19.88 -19.77
N PRO A 243 11.15 -19.05 -18.98
CA PRO A 243 12.50 -19.38 -18.52
C PRO A 243 12.47 -20.69 -17.73
N ASP A 244 13.52 -21.51 -17.87
CA ASP A 244 13.67 -22.73 -17.07
C ASP A 244 13.73 -22.36 -15.59
N GLU A 245 12.79 -22.90 -14.80
CA GLU A 245 12.69 -22.62 -13.37
C GLU A 245 13.97 -23.02 -12.61
N ASN A 246 14.72 -24.01 -13.13
CA ASN A 246 15.99 -24.45 -12.54
C ASN A 246 17.17 -23.54 -12.93
N ALA A 247 17.03 -22.74 -13.99
CA ALA A 247 18.03 -21.78 -14.45
C ALA A 247 17.91 -20.43 -13.72
N LEU A 248 16.76 -20.15 -13.11
CA LEU A 248 16.61 -19.02 -12.21
C LEU A 248 17.33 -19.37 -10.89
N PRO A 249 18.38 -18.63 -10.49
CA PRO A 249 19.11 -18.93 -9.27
C PRO A 249 18.13 -19.03 -8.11
N GLU A 250 18.11 -20.19 -7.43
CA GLU A 250 17.22 -20.43 -6.29
C GLU A 250 17.35 -19.25 -5.33
N ARG A 251 16.26 -18.52 -5.09
CA ARG A 251 16.19 -17.39 -4.14
C ARG A 251 16.51 -17.79 -2.68
N ARG A 252 17.01 -19.00 -2.41
CA ARG A 252 17.32 -19.53 -1.07
C ARG A 252 18.51 -18.89 -0.38
N GLY A 253 19.24 -18.01 -1.05
CA GLY A 253 20.20 -17.15 -0.39
C GLY A 253 20.15 -15.77 -0.99
N VAL A 254 19.56 -14.83 -0.26
CA VAL A 254 20.03 -13.44 -0.30
C VAL A 254 21.46 -13.46 0.25
N VAL A 255 22.40 -13.95 -0.55
CA VAL A 255 23.81 -13.67 -0.35
C VAL A 255 23.91 -12.18 -0.58
N ALA A 256 24.26 -11.45 0.48
CA ALA A 256 24.45 -10.01 0.46
C ALA A 256 25.26 -9.62 -0.79
N ARG A 257 24.58 -9.02 -1.77
CA ARG A 257 25.21 -8.55 -3.00
C ARG A 257 26.18 -7.44 -2.63
N LYS A 258 27.41 -7.50 -3.14
CA LYS A 258 28.30 -6.33 -3.12
C LYS A 258 27.67 -5.26 -4.02
N PRO A 259 27.59 -3.99 -3.58
CA PRO A 259 27.21 -2.89 -4.46
C PRO A 259 28.13 -2.88 -5.69
N GLY A 260 27.54 -3.00 -6.89
CA GLY A 260 28.27 -3.04 -8.16
C GLY A 260 28.41 -4.42 -8.80
N ASP A 261 28.04 -5.50 -8.11
CA ASP A 261 27.95 -6.84 -8.70
C ASP A 261 26.52 -7.06 -9.21
N PHE A 262 26.24 -6.53 -10.40
CA PHE A 262 25.00 -6.79 -11.13
C PHE A 262 25.09 -8.19 -11.72
N GLY A 263 24.98 -9.21 -10.87
CA GLY A 263 24.79 -10.61 -11.27
C GLY A 263 23.43 -10.82 -11.93
N THR A 264 23.07 -9.98 -12.90
CA THR A 264 21.90 -10.12 -13.76
C THR A 264 22.14 -11.15 -14.84
N GLY A 265 23.40 -11.45 -15.20
CA GLY A 265 23.74 -12.37 -16.29
C GLY A 265 23.01 -13.73 -16.29
N ALA A 266 22.79 -14.36 -15.13
CA ALA A 266 22.05 -15.63 -15.06
C ALA A 266 20.54 -15.45 -15.33
N VAL A 267 19.95 -14.37 -14.83
CA VAL A 267 18.53 -14.02 -15.06
C VAL A 267 18.35 -13.53 -16.50
N ASP A 268 19.27 -12.70 -16.98
CA ASP A 268 19.30 -12.16 -18.34
C ASP A 268 19.42 -13.29 -19.36
N ALA A 269 20.30 -14.28 -19.11
CA ALA A 269 20.43 -15.48 -19.93
C ALA A 269 19.16 -16.34 -19.91
N ALA A 270 18.56 -16.55 -18.73
CA ALA A 270 17.32 -17.32 -18.61
C ALA A 270 16.14 -16.65 -19.35
N CYS A 271 16.10 -15.32 -19.38
CA CYS A 271 15.01 -14.54 -19.97
C CYS A 271 15.24 -14.15 -21.43
N SER A 272 16.45 -14.33 -21.96
CA SER A 272 16.84 -13.98 -23.33
C SER A 272 15.84 -14.41 -24.42
N ARG A 273 15.28 -15.63 -24.33
CA ARG A 273 14.29 -16.15 -25.29
C ARG A 273 12.98 -15.34 -25.26
N LEU A 274 12.51 -14.99 -24.07
CA LEU A 274 11.29 -14.20 -23.88
C LEU A 274 11.52 -12.74 -24.27
N ASP A 275 12.71 -12.20 -23.97
CA ASP A 275 13.13 -10.84 -24.38
C ASP A 275 13.22 -10.73 -25.91
N LEU A 276 13.76 -11.75 -26.58
CA LEU A 276 13.82 -11.83 -28.03
C LEU A 276 12.42 -11.93 -28.64
N ALA A 277 11.56 -12.81 -28.11
CA ALA A 277 10.18 -12.95 -28.56
C ALA A 277 9.38 -11.65 -28.38
N ALA A 278 9.56 -10.95 -27.24
CA ALA A 278 8.96 -9.64 -27.01
C ALA A 278 9.47 -8.58 -28.00
N ARG A 279 10.76 -8.59 -28.31
CA ARG A 279 11.33 -7.69 -29.32
C ARG A 279 10.74 -7.95 -30.71
N GLU A 280 10.66 -9.22 -31.13
CA GLU A 280 10.10 -9.63 -32.42
C GLU A 280 8.60 -9.31 -32.51
N PHE A 281 7.84 -9.63 -31.46
CA PHE A 281 6.42 -9.30 -31.34
C PHE A 281 6.19 -7.79 -31.47
N LEU A 282 6.97 -7.01 -30.72
CA LEU A 282 6.88 -5.55 -30.79
C LEU A 282 7.45 -4.99 -32.08
N ALA A 283 8.25 -5.71 -32.87
CA ALA A 283 8.76 -5.24 -34.16
C ALA A 283 7.74 -5.36 -35.30
N GLN A 284 6.66 -6.13 -35.11
CA GLN A 284 5.56 -6.25 -36.06
C GLN A 284 4.82 -4.91 -36.25
N GLU A 285 3.96 -4.85 -37.27
CA GLU A 285 3.09 -3.69 -37.48
C GLU A 285 2.23 -3.41 -36.24
N PRO A 286 2.04 -2.14 -35.85
CA PRO A 286 1.26 -1.77 -34.66
C PRO A 286 -0.13 -2.38 -34.57
N SER A 287 -0.81 -2.58 -35.69
CA SER A 287 -2.11 -3.24 -35.76
C SER A 287 -2.05 -4.67 -35.23
N VAL A 288 -1.01 -5.42 -35.58
CA VAL A 288 -0.90 -6.86 -35.29
C VAL A 288 -0.72 -7.11 -33.79
N TRP A 289 0.28 -6.49 -33.16
CA TRP A 289 0.50 -6.71 -31.74
C TRP A 289 -0.59 -6.05 -30.86
N ARG A 290 -1.23 -4.96 -31.31
CA ARG A 290 -2.38 -4.39 -30.58
C ARG A 290 -3.55 -5.35 -30.55
N THR A 291 -3.94 -5.91 -31.70
CA THR A 291 -5.05 -6.88 -31.77
C THR A 291 -4.77 -8.12 -30.92
N ALA A 292 -3.51 -8.58 -30.86
CA ALA A 292 -3.13 -9.69 -29.98
C ALA A 292 -3.28 -9.33 -28.50
N LEU A 293 -2.79 -8.16 -28.07
CA LEU A 293 -2.94 -7.68 -26.69
C LEU A 293 -4.41 -7.44 -26.31
N GLU A 294 -5.21 -6.84 -27.20
CA GLU A 294 -6.65 -6.65 -26.99
C GLU A 294 -7.36 -7.98 -26.76
N ARG A 295 -7.12 -8.97 -27.62
CA ARG A 295 -7.72 -10.30 -27.49
C ARG A 295 -7.33 -10.96 -26.16
N PHE A 296 -6.05 -10.86 -25.78
CA PHE A 296 -5.58 -11.37 -24.50
C PHE A 296 -6.29 -10.69 -23.33
N VAL A 297 -6.33 -9.35 -23.31
CA VAL A 297 -6.93 -8.57 -22.22
C VAL A 297 -8.43 -8.83 -22.10
N THR A 298 -9.18 -8.85 -23.21
CA THR A 298 -10.61 -9.17 -23.19
C THR A 298 -10.87 -10.58 -22.67
N GLY A 299 -10.06 -11.57 -23.09
CA GLY A 299 -10.14 -12.92 -22.54
C GLY A 299 -9.89 -12.97 -21.03
N GLN A 300 -8.99 -12.13 -20.51
CA GLN A 300 -8.76 -12.00 -19.07
C GLN A 300 -9.91 -11.29 -18.33
N GLU A 301 -10.55 -10.28 -18.94
CA GLU A 301 -11.74 -9.62 -18.37
C GLU A 301 -12.89 -10.61 -18.20
N GLU A 302 -13.13 -11.47 -19.20
CA GLU A 302 -14.19 -12.49 -19.14
C GLU A 302 -13.93 -13.53 -18.04
N LEU A 303 -12.67 -13.89 -17.82
CA LEU A 303 -12.28 -14.90 -16.83
C LEU A 303 -12.22 -14.37 -15.39
N ARG A 304 -11.84 -13.10 -15.19
CA ARG A 304 -11.45 -12.55 -13.87
C ARG A 304 -12.15 -11.25 -13.49
N GLY A 305 -13.02 -10.70 -14.35
CA GLY A 305 -13.66 -9.40 -14.19
C GLY A 305 -12.69 -8.21 -14.36
N HIS A 306 -13.19 -6.98 -14.16
CA HIS A 306 -12.45 -5.73 -14.37
C HIS A 306 -11.27 -5.49 -13.40
N HIS A 307 -10.98 -6.42 -12.48
CA HIS A 307 -9.95 -6.25 -11.45
C HIS A 307 -8.57 -6.81 -11.85
N SER A 308 -8.41 -7.35 -13.07
CA SER A 308 -7.11 -7.82 -13.53
C SER A 308 -6.13 -6.64 -13.75
N PRO A 309 -4.92 -6.66 -13.18
CA PRO A 309 -3.92 -5.60 -13.39
C PRO A 309 -3.64 -5.33 -14.87
N HIS A 310 -3.66 -6.38 -15.71
CA HIS A 310 -3.44 -6.29 -17.16
C HIS A 310 -4.47 -5.42 -17.87
N VAL A 311 -5.71 -5.45 -17.40
CA VAL A 311 -6.83 -4.66 -17.91
C VAL A 311 -6.61 -3.19 -17.61
N ALA A 312 -6.25 -2.86 -16.38
CA ALA A 312 -5.95 -1.48 -15.98
C ALA A 312 -4.78 -0.90 -16.79
N TYR A 313 -3.69 -1.66 -16.96
CA TYR A 313 -2.53 -1.19 -17.76
C TYR A 313 -2.87 -1.03 -19.24
N TRP A 314 -3.65 -1.94 -19.81
CA TRP A 314 -4.09 -1.83 -21.19
C TRP A 314 -4.95 -0.58 -21.40
N HIS A 315 -5.95 -0.33 -20.54
CA HIS A 315 -6.80 0.86 -20.62
C HIS A 315 -6.00 2.15 -20.44
N ASP A 316 -5.05 2.19 -19.51
CA ASP A 316 -4.14 3.33 -19.34
C ASP A 316 -3.29 3.57 -20.58
N ALA A 317 -2.76 2.51 -21.19
CA ALA A 317 -1.93 2.58 -22.38
C ALA A 317 -2.76 3.03 -23.61
N VAL A 318 -3.99 2.52 -23.77
CA VAL A 318 -4.92 2.92 -24.84
C VAL A 318 -5.35 4.38 -24.70
N ARG A 319 -5.82 4.81 -23.52
CA ARG A 319 -6.26 6.20 -23.27
C ARG A 319 -5.19 7.22 -23.63
N GLU A 320 -3.92 6.93 -23.34
CA GLU A 320 -2.82 7.84 -23.69
C GLU A 320 -2.57 7.88 -25.21
N THR A 321 -2.80 6.79 -25.95
CA THR A 321 -2.65 6.78 -27.42
C THR A 321 -3.81 7.41 -28.17
N THR A 322 -5.01 7.36 -27.62
CA THR A 322 -6.20 7.94 -28.25
C THR A 322 -6.46 9.36 -27.78
N GLY A 323 -5.75 9.88 -26.78
CA GLY A 323 -6.13 11.12 -26.10
C GLY A 323 -7.46 10.94 -25.34
N ALA A 324 -7.75 11.84 -24.41
CA ALA A 324 -9.06 11.86 -23.74
C ALA A 324 -10.20 12.26 -24.70
N ASP A 325 -9.83 12.74 -25.88
CA ASP A 325 -10.62 13.40 -26.92
C ASP A 325 -10.59 12.68 -28.28
N GLY A 326 -9.97 11.49 -28.37
CA GLY A 326 -9.92 10.69 -29.60
C GLY A 326 -8.80 11.05 -30.58
N PHE A 327 -7.92 12.01 -30.24
CA PHE A 327 -6.74 12.38 -31.05
C PHE A 327 -5.43 11.82 -30.48
N ALA A 328 -4.60 11.25 -31.35
CA ALA A 328 -3.31 10.67 -30.97
C ALA A 328 -2.34 11.71 -30.42
N HIS A 329 -2.01 11.64 -29.13
CA HIS A 329 -0.98 12.50 -28.53
C HIS A 329 0.43 12.14 -29.03
N ARG A 330 1.26 13.17 -29.26
CA ARG A 330 2.69 13.07 -29.63
C ARG A 330 3.57 12.29 -28.63
N LYS A 331 3.09 12.04 -27.41
CA LYS A 331 3.78 11.22 -26.42
C LYS A 331 3.48 9.76 -26.75
N GLY A 332 4.21 9.23 -27.74
CA GLY A 332 4.01 7.89 -28.26
C GLY A 332 3.93 6.84 -27.16
N PHE A 333 3.15 5.80 -27.44
CA PHE A 333 3.02 4.59 -26.63
C PHE A 333 4.40 4.08 -26.15
N PRO A 334 4.53 3.47 -24.96
CA PRO A 334 5.82 3.05 -24.39
C PRO A 334 6.60 2.05 -25.24
N VAL A 335 6.11 1.61 -26.40
CA VAL A 335 6.78 0.74 -27.36
C VAL A 335 8.19 1.20 -27.70
N THR A 336 8.42 2.49 -27.99
CA THR A 336 9.78 2.93 -28.40
C THR A 336 10.79 2.72 -27.26
N GLU A 337 10.42 3.07 -26.04
CA GLU A 337 11.28 2.90 -24.87
C GLU A 337 11.36 1.43 -24.45
N THR A 338 10.29 0.65 -24.62
CA THR A 338 10.27 -0.80 -24.37
C THR A 338 11.17 -1.55 -25.36
N ARG A 339 11.13 -1.19 -26.65
CA ARG A 339 12.04 -1.71 -27.67
C ARG A 339 13.49 -1.32 -27.36
N ARG A 340 13.73 -0.09 -26.90
CA ARG A 340 15.06 0.37 -26.49
C ARG A 340 15.59 -0.42 -25.29
N LEU A 341 14.75 -0.62 -24.26
CA LEU A 341 15.05 -1.41 -23.08
C LEU A 341 15.40 -2.86 -23.45
N LEU A 342 14.58 -3.50 -24.29
CA LEU A 342 14.83 -4.85 -24.80
C LEU A 342 16.12 -4.93 -25.64
N GLY A 343 16.42 -3.89 -26.43
CA GLY A 343 17.68 -3.79 -27.19
C GLY A 343 18.90 -3.81 -26.29
N VAL A 344 18.94 -2.92 -25.28
CA VAL A 344 20.04 -2.84 -24.30
C VAL A 344 20.20 -4.16 -23.54
N THR A 345 19.08 -4.75 -23.13
CA THR A 345 19.07 -6.03 -22.42
C THR A 345 19.67 -7.17 -23.25
N LEU A 346 19.30 -7.27 -24.53
CA LEU A 346 19.78 -8.35 -25.41
C LEU A 346 21.24 -8.15 -25.82
N GLU A 347 21.72 -6.92 -25.92
CA GLU A 347 23.14 -6.61 -26.13
C GLU A 347 23.98 -7.07 -24.93
N LEU A 348 23.52 -6.80 -23.70
CA LEU A 348 24.19 -7.23 -22.47
C LEU A 348 24.20 -8.76 -22.25
N ALA A 349 23.28 -9.49 -22.88
CA ALA A 349 23.23 -10.95 -22.81
C ALA A 349 24.08 -11.66 -23.88
N GLY A 350 24.65 -10.91 -24.85
CA GLY A 350 25.34 -11.40 -26.04
C GLY A 350 26.85 -11.11 -26.13
N GLU A 351 27.46 -10.58 -25.06
CA GLU A 351 28.91 -10.54 -24.81
C GLU A 351 29.27 -11.52 -23.69
#